data_AF-A0A023PHX5-F1
#
_entry.id   AF-A0A023PHX5-F1
#
_cell.length_a   1.000
_cell.length_b   1.000
_cell.length_c   1.000
_cell.angle_alpha   90.00
_cell.angle_beta   90.00
_cell.angle_gamma   90.00
#
_symmetry.space_group_name_H-M   'P 1'
#
loop_
_entity.id
_entity.type
_entity.pdbx_description
1 polymer ?
#
loop_
_entity_poly.entity_id
_entity_poly.type
_entity_poly.pdbx_seq_one_letter_code
_entity_poly.pdbx_strand_id
1 'polypeptide(L)'
;ASKRSSGLHFSHGRGIALDQHPDITNIYPGGSQPSHLQRNKTERRRLQGLQRTLTISSVNREPVIPKGLREKFDLWIINEGGRQLFFGVWVFLHLLVAVFGFIHYSLKDISVGARSIFGITFPIARTAALVLHVDVIFILLPVCRIFVSILRRTPLNDIIPFDKNITFHKATAWSIVVGSAVHIIAHMFNFYKLVMVNPDAKTTGQRVVSFLAANFFTGPGATGWVITAALGIMVWFAMEKRRRAHFEWFWYS
;
A
#
# COMPACT_ATOMS: atom_id res chain seq x y z
N ALA A 1 24.23 -50.21 -32.39
CA ALA A 1 24.58 -49.26 -31.32
C ALA A 1 23.92 -47.91 -31.62
N SER A 2 23.02 -47.46 -30.75
CA SER A 2 22.39 -46.13 -30.81
C SER A 2 23.30 -45.14 -30.09
N LYS A 3 23.67 -44.02 -30.75
CA LYS A 3 23.27 -42.67 -30.30
C LYS A 3 23.85 -41.58 -31.21
N ARG A 4 22.93 -40.66 -31.51
CA ARG A 4 23.05 -39.41 -32.27
C ARG A 4 24.26 -38.57 -31.88
N SER A 5 24.93 -38.04 -32.89
CA SER A 5 25.84 -36.91 -32.79
C SER A 5 25.07 -35.62 -32.47
N SER A 6 25.49 -35.01 -31.36
CA SER A 6 25.81 -33.59 -31.14
C SER A 6 25.26 -32.54 -32.11
N GLY A 7 24.73 -31.45 -31.52
CA GLY A 7 24.88 -30.12 -32.10
C GLY A 7 23.66 -29.21 -32.04
N LEU A 8 23.17 -28.85 -30.84
CA LEU A 8 22.41 -27.60 -30.70
C LEU A 8 23.34 -26.52 -30.15
N HIS A 9 24.08 -25.96 -31.10
CA HIS A 9 24.80 -24.71 -31.03
C HIS A 9 23.77 -23.56 -31.09
N PHE A 10 23.60 -22.82 -29.99
CA PHE A 10 22.77 -21.62 -29.95
C PHE A 10 23.54 -20.44 -30.54
N SER A 11 23.47 -20.29 -31.85
CA SER A 11 23.83 -19.05 -32.53
C SER A 11 22.66 -18.07 -32.42
N HIS A 12 22.93 -16.89 -31.87
CA HIS A 12 21.99 -15.79 -31.76
C HIS A 12 21.71 -15.18 -33.14
N GLY A 13 20.51 -15.43 -33.67
CA GLY A 13 19.94 -14.72 -34.81
C GLY A 13 18.64 -14.04 -34.39
N ARG A 14 18.60 -12.70 -34.51
CA ARG A 14 17.43 -11.84 -34.37
C ARG A 14 16.16 -12.43 -35.00
N GLY A 15 15.03 -12.29 -34.30
CA GLY A 15 13.70 -12.34 -34.91
C GLY A 15 12.65 -12.89 -33.98
N ILE A 16 11.87 -12.00 -33.36
CA ILE A 16 10.58 -12.34 -32.74
C ILE A 16 9.72 -13.01 -33.83
N ALA A 17 9.16 -14.18 -33.55
CA ALA A 17 8.19 -14.83 -34.42
C ALA A 17 6.91 -13.98 -34.48
N LEU A 18 6.88 -13.05 -35.44
CA LEU A 18 5.71 -12.25 -35.80
C LEU A 18 4.89 -12.97 -36.88
N ASP A 19 4.48 -14.21 -36.61
CA ASP A 19 3.61 -14.95 -37.53
C ASP A 19 2.17 -14.92 -37.02
N GLN A 20 1.51 -13.78 -37.22
CA GLN A 20 0.04 -13.65 -37.40
C GLN A 20 -0.35 -12.17 -37.60
N HIS A 21 0.05 -11.58 -38.71
CA HIS A 21 -0.56 -10.34 -39.21
C HIS A 21 -1.11 -10.57 -40.63
N PRO A 22 -2.23 -9.94 -41.04
CA PRO A 22 -2.97 -10.32 -42.24
C PRO A 22 -2.30 -9.89 -43.55
N ASP A 23 -1.20 -9.14 -43.48
CA ASP A 23 -0.55 -8.49 -44.62
C ASP A 23 0.80 -9.12 -44.97
N ILE A 24 1.11 -10.29 -44.38
CA ILE A 24 2.36 -10.99 -44.67
C ILE A 24 2.20 -11.70 -46.02
N THR A 25 2.92 -11.22 -47.03
CA THR A 25 3.04 -11.87 -48.33
C THR A 25 3.53 -13.30 -48.17
N ASN A 26 2.80 -14.25 -48.73
CA ASN A 26 3.01 -15.69 -48.62
C ASN A 26 4.46 -16.08 -49.01
N ILE A 27 5.27 -16.52 -48.06
CA ILE A 27 6.73 -16.73 -48.25
C ILE A 27 7.04 -18.13 -48.85
N TYR A 28 6.02 -18.95 -49.13
CA TYR A 28 6.22 -20.28 -49.71
C TYR A 28 6.35 -20.22 -51.25
N PRO A 29 7.51 -20.66 -51.82
CA PRO A 29 7.69 -20.69 -53.26
C PRO A 29 6.74 -21.72 -53.87
N GLY A 30 5.82 -21.28 -54.72
CA GLY A 30 4.83 -22.13 -55.40
C GLY A 30 3.37 -21.94 -54.96
N GLY A 31 3.07 -21.01 -54.04
CA GLY A 31 1.68 -20.64 -53.71
C GLY A 31 0.85 -21.70 -52.96
N SER A 32 1.43 -22.85 -52.64
CA SER A 32 0.77 -23.96 -51.94
C SER A 32 0.89 -23.81 -50.42
N GLN A 33 -0.10 -23.16 -49.80
CA GLN A 33 -0.26 -23.21 -48.34
C GLN A 33 -0.79 -24.58 -47.88
N PRO A 34 -0.29 -25.15 -46.76
CA PRO A 34 -0.83 -26.38 -46.16
C PRO A 34 -2.33 -26.27 -45.84
N SER A 35 -3.10 -27.30 -46.16
CA SER A 35 -4.57 -27.34 -46.00
C SER A 35 -5.05 -27.08 -44.56
N HIS A 36 -4.22 -27.38 -43.55
CA HIS A 36 -4.55 -27.14 -42.13
C HIS A 36 -4.38 -25.67 -41.69
N LEU A 37 -3.69 -24.83 -42.47
CA LEU A 37 -3.54 -23.38 -42.23
C LEU A 37 -4.55 -22.55 -43.04
N GLN A 38 -5.22 -23.16 -44.01
CA GLN A 38 -6.29 -22.53 -44.77
C GLN A 38 -7.59 -22.55 -43.94
N ARG A 39 -7.70 -21.62 -42.98
CA ARG A 39 -8.99 -21.38 -42.34
C ARG A 39 -10.02 -20.99 -43.41
N ASN A 40 -11.07 -21.78 -43.54
CA ASN A 40 -12.06 -21.69 -44.62
C ASN A 40 -12.62 -20.25 -44.73
N LYS A 41 -12.42 -19.60 -45.89
CA LYS A 41 -12.87 -18.21 -46.14
C LYS A 41 -14.39 -18.03 -45.91
N THR A 42 -15.17 -19.09 -46.11
CA THR A 42 -16.61 -19.12 -45.87
C THR A 42 -16.95 -19.05 -44.38
N GLU A 43 -16.14 -19.69 -43.54
CA GLU A 43 -16.27 -19.65 -42.08
C GLU A 43 -15.90 -18.27 -41.53
N ARG A 44 -14.88 -17.60 -42.12
CA ARG A 44 -14.54 -16.21 -41.79
C ARG A 44 -15.71 -15.26 -42.08
N ARG A 45 -16.39 -15.38 -43.23
CA ARG A 45 -17.58 -14.56 -43.54
C ARG A 45 -18.77 -14.84 -42.62
N ARG A 46 -19.00 -16.10 -42.26
CA ARG A 46 -20.04 -16.47 -41.28
C ARG A 46 -19.77 -15.90 -39.90
N LEU A 47 -18.54 -16.05 -39.39
CA LEU A 47 -18.16 -15.56 -38.06
C LEU A 47 -18.04 -14.02 -38.00
N GLN A 48 -17.54 -13.37 -39.05
CA GLN A 48 -17.52 -11.91 -39.14
C GLN A 48 -18.93 -11.31 -39.21
N GLY A 49 -19.85 -11.96 -39.92
CA GLY A 49 -21.26 -11.55 -39.94
C GLY A 49 -21.94 -11.69 -38.58
N LEU A 50 -21.70 -12.80 -37.87
CA LEU A 50 -22.20 -13.02 -36.51
C LEU A 50 -21.64 -12.02 -35.51
N GLN A 51 -20.33 -11.75 -35.55
CA GLN A 51 -19.70 -10.75 -34.69
C GLN A 51 -20.17 -9.32 -35.03
N ARG A 52 -20.43 -8.99 -36.30
CA ARG A 52 -21.01 -7.71 -36.71
C ARG A 52 -22.47 -7.54 -36.30
N THR A 53 -23.27 -8.60 -36.33
CA THR A 53 -24.69 -8.53 -35.95
C THR A 53 -24.84 -8.30 -34.44
N LEU A 54 -23.93 -8.87 -33.65
CA LEU A 54 -23.84 -8.64 -32.20
C LEU A 54 -23.33 -7.23 -31.84
N THR A 55 -22.50 -6.60 -32.68
CA THR A 55 -22.03 -5.22 -32.45
C THR A 55 -23.00 -4.15 -32.97
N ILE A 56 -23.81 -4.42 -34.00
CA ILE A 56 -24.85 -3.47 -34.45
C ILE A 56 -26.03 -3.42 -33.46
N SER A 57 -26.24 -4.51 -32.72
CA SER A 57 -27.27 -4.58 -31.67
C SER A 57 -26.79 -4.05 -30.31
N SER A 58 -25.55 -3.54 -30.20
CA SER A 58 -25.15 -2.81 -29.00
C SER A 58 -25.89 -1.48 -29.00
N VAL A 59 -27.09 -1.48 -28.43
CA VAL A 59 -27.79 -0.26 -28.06
C VAL A 59 -26.77 0.61 -27.33
N ASN A 60 -26.45 1.78 -27.89
CA ASN A 60 -25.71 2.81 -27.16
C ASN A 60 -26.57 3.18 -25.95
N ARG A 61 -26.35 2.49 -24.83
CA ARG A 61 -26.93 2.86 -23.56
C ARG A 61 -26.20 4.13 -23.15
N GLU A 62 -26.81 5.27 -23.47
CA GLU A 62 -26.46 6.55 -22.87
C GLU A 62 -26.29 6.33 -21.36
N PRO A 63 -25.17 6.78 -20.76
CA PRO A 63 -24.97 6.61 -19.32
C PRO A 63 -26.14 7.27 -18.59
N VAL A 64 -26.74 6.56 -17.64
CA VAL A 64 -27.87 7.09 -16.85
C VAL A 64 -27.38 8.31 -16.08
N ILE A 65 -27.80 9.50 -16.51
CA ILE A 65 -27.49 10.75 -15.81
C ILE A 65 -28.52 10.91 -14.69
N PRO A 66 -28.09 10.84 -13.41
CA PRO A 66 -29.02 10.96 -12.30
C PRO A 66 -29.61 12.38 -12.24
N LYS A 67 -30.94 12.47 -12.23
CA LYS A 67 -31.66 13.75 -12.27
C LYS A 67 -31.87 14.33 -10.87
N GLY A 68 -31.85 13.49 -9.83
CA GLY A 68 -32.09 13.89 -8.44
C GLY A 68 -30.94 13.59 -7.47
N LEU A 69 -30.95 14.24 -6.29
CA LEU A 69 -29.96 14.00 -5.23
C LEU A 69 -30.02 12.58 -4.66
N ARG A 70 -31.23 12.01 -4.52
CA ARG A 70 -31.42 10.62 -4.06
C ARG A 70 -30.82 9.63 -5.04
N GLU A 71 -31.10 9.81 -6.32
CA GLU A 71 -30.57 8.96 -7.39
C GLU A 71 -29.04 9.06 -7.50
N LYS A 72 -28.46 10.26 -7.28
CA LYS A 72 -27.00 10.43 -7.15
C LYS A 72 -26.44 9.68 -5.94
N PHE A 73 -27.14 9.73 -4.80
CA PHE A 73 -26.73 9.04 -3.58
C PHE A 73 -26.82 7.52 -3.74
N ASP A 74 -27.89 7.01 -4.35
CA ASP A 74 -28.08 5.58 -4.61
C ASP A 74 -27.03 5.05 -5.59
N LEU A 75 -26.70 5.81 -6.64
CA LEU A 75 -25.60 5.45 -7.54
C LEU A 75 -24.24 5.51 -6.83
N TRP A 76 -24.04 6.48 -5.93
CA TRP A 76 -22.80 6.58 -5.16
C TRP A 76 -22.65 5.44 -4.16
N ILE A 77 -23.71 5.07 -3.41
CA ILE A 77 -23.63 4.00 -2.40
C ILE A 77 -23.29 2.66 -3.07
N ILE A 78 -23.86 2.40 -4.24
CA ILE A 78 -23.64 1.20 -5.04
C ILE A 78 -22.21 1.17 -5.62
N ASN A 79 -21.73 2.29 -6.16
CA ASN A 79 -20.44 2.30 -6.86
C ASN A 79 -19.23 2.45 -5.92
N GLU A 80 -19.35 3.30 -4.90
CA GLU A 80 -18.20 3.78 -4.13
C GLU A 80 -18.45 3.89 -2.61
N GLY A 81 -19.71 3.83 -2.19
CA GLY A 81 -20.12 4.03 -0.80
C GLY A 81 -19.43 3.09 0.17
N GLY A 82 -19.42 1.79 -0.09
CA GLY A 82 -18.78 0.80 0.79
C GLY A 82 -17.29 1.10 1.02
N ARG A 83 -16.54 1.49 -0.02
CA ARG A 83 -15.13 1.89 0.12
C ARG A 83 -14.97 3.14 0.97
N GLN A 84 -15.73 4.19 0.67
CA GLN A 84 -15.59 5.47 1.37
C GLN A 84 -16.05 5.37 2.83
N LEU A 85 -17.11 4.60 3.10
CA LEU A 85 -17.58 4.31 4.45
C LEU A 85 -16.54 3.50 5.23
N PHE A 86 -15.98 2.44 4.65
CA PHE A 86 -14.91 1.67 5.30
C PHE A 86 -13.71 2.55 5.66
N PHE A 87 -13.24 3.36 4.70
CA PHE A 87 -12.13 4.28 4.94
C PHE A 87 -12.48 5.36 5.98
N GLY A 88 -13.71 5.87 5.95
CA GLY A 88 -14.23 6.81 6.94
C GLY A 88 -14.28 6.22 8.35
N VAL A 89 -14.73 4.97 8.49
CA VAL A 89 -14.71 4.24 9.77
C VAL A 89 -13.27 4.04 10.27
N TRP A 90 -12.35 3.71 9.37
CA TRP A 90 -10.93 3.58 9.72
C TRP A 90 -10.34 4.91 10.21
N VAL A 91 -10.59 6.04 9.52
CA VAL A 91 -10.17 7.37 9.98
C VAL A 91 -10.84 7.73 11.31
N PHE A 92 -12.13 7.45 11.45
CA PHE A 92 -12.88 7.69 12.68
C PHE A 92 -12.29 6.90 13.86
N LEU A 93 -11.91 5.63 13.64
CA LEU A 93 -11.23 4.82 14.65
C LEU A 93 -9.90 5.46 15.08
N HIS A 94 -9.10 5.99 14.15
CA HIS A 94 -7.85 6.69 14.48
C HIS A 94 -8.10 7.94 15.32
N LEU A 95 -9.08 8.74 14.93
CA LEU A 95 -9.47 9.93 15.68
C LEU A 95 -9.98 9.57 17.08
N LEU A 96 -10.81 8.54 17.18
CA LEU A 96 -11.33 8.03 18.45
C LEU A 96 -10.18 7.60 19.35
N VAL A 97 -9.29 6.73 18.87
CA VAL A 97 -8.11 6.27 19.62
C VAL A 97 -7.22 7.45 20.03
N ALA A 98 -7.03 8.43 19.15
CA ALA A 98 -6.24 9.62 19.45
C ALA A 98 -6.88 10.48 20.56
N VAL A 99 -8.16 10.78 20.46
CA VAL A 99 -8.89 11.61 21.43
C VAL A 99 -8.98 10.91 22.78
N PHE A 100 -9.46 9.66 22.81
CA PHE A 100 -9.56 8.89 24.06
C PHE A 100 -8.20 8.60 24.67
N GLY A 101 -7.19 8.28 23.85
CA GLY A 101 -5.81 8.12 24.31
C GLY A 101 -5.27 9.40 24.95
N PHE A 102 -5.49 10.55 24.31
CA PHE A 102 -5.03 11.83 24.83
C PHE A 102 -5.71 12.17 26.17
N ILE A 103 -7.03 12.04 26.25
CA ILE A 103 -7.78 12.26 27.49
C ILE A 103 -7.29 11.30 28.59
N HIS A 104 -7.14 10.01 28.26
CA HIS A 104 -6.67 9.00 29.21
C HIS A 104 -5.30 9.38 29.80
N TYR A 105 -4.30 9.68 28.95
CA TYR A 105 -2.96 10.00 29.45
C TYR A 105 -2.87 11.38 30.09
N SER A 106 -3.78 12.29 29.77
CA SER A 106 -3.87 13.64 30.37
C SER A 106 -4.50 13.65 31.75
N LEU A 107 -5.44 12.74 32.02
CA LEU A 107 -6.19 12.71 33.29
C LEU A 107 -5.77 11.61 34.25
N LYS A 108 -5.06 10.57 33.79
CA LYS A 108 -4.67 9.42 34.62
C LYS A 108 -3.79 9.82 35.82
N ASP A 109 -4.20 9.43 37.02
CA ASP A 109 -3.51 9.82 38.27
C ASP A 109 -2.09 9.24 38.37
N ILE A 110 -1.87 8.01 37.89
CA ILE A 110 -0.55 7.37 37.89
C ILE A 110 0.46 8.14 37.02
N SER A 111 0.00 8.92 36.03
CA SER A 111 0.89 9.70 35.15
C SER A 111 1.19 11.11 35.66
N VAL A 112 0.75 11.52 36.86
CA VAL A 112 0.97 12.89 37.38
C VAL A 112 2.46 13.25 37.41
N GLY A 113 3.34 12.34 37.89
CA GLY A 113 4.78 12.60 37.93
C GLY A 113 5.42 12.75 36.54
N ALA A 114 4.98 11.97 35.57
CA ALA A 114 5.46 12.14 34.18
C ALA A 114 4.91 13.44 33.56
N ARG A 115 3.65 13.78 33.85
CA ARG A 115 3.02 15.02 33.37
C ARG A 115 3.62 16.27 34.01
N SER A 116 4.09 16.23 35.26
CA SER A 116 4.72 17.40 35.88
C SER A 116 6.06 17.74 35.23
N ILE A 117 6.83 16.75 34.79
CA ILE A 117 8.12 16.93 34.12
C ILE A 117 7.94 17.28 32.64
N PHE A 118 7.13 16.49 31.93
CA PHE A 118 7.02 16.57 30.48
C PHE A 118 5.86 17.46 30.00
N GLY A 119 4.87 17.76 30.84
CA GLY A 119 3.69 18.53 30.45
C GLY A 119 2.90 17.86 29.32
N ILE A 120 2.36 18.66 28.39
CA ILE A 120 1.50 18.21 27.30
C ILE A 120 2.18 17.28 26.27
N THR A 121 3.51 17.27 26.21
CA THR A 121 4.23 16.42 25.25
C THR A 121 4.25 14.95 25.68
N PHE A 122 4.02 14.65 26.96
CA PHE A 122 3.82 13.28 27.44
C PHE A 122 2.55 12.62 26.87
N PRO A 123 1.33 13.16 27.08
CA PRO A 123 0.13 12.55 26.52
C PRO A 123 0.17 12.49 24.99
N ILE A 124 0.74 13.50 24.30
CA ILE A 124 0.93 13.43 22.84
C ILE A 124 1.79 12.23 22.44
N ALA A 125 2.96 12.04 23.07
CA ALA A 125 3.86 10.94 22.75
C ALA A 125 3.19 9.56 22.97
N ARG A 126 2.47 9.41 24.10
CA ARG A 126 1.77 8.17 24.46
C ARG A 126 0.57 7.88 23.56
N THR A 127 -0.16 8.91 23.17
CA THR A 127 -1.27 8.80 22.23
C THR A 127 -0.79 8.45 20.83
N ALA A 128 0.28 9.09 20.34
CA ALA A 128 0.87 8.75 19.04
C ALA A 128 1.35 7.28 19.02
N ALA A 129 1.95 6.80 20.10
CA ALA A 129 2.31 5.39 20.23
C ALA A 129 1.09 4.46 20.23
N LEU A 130 -0.02 4.85 20.85
CA LEU A 130 -1.26 4.07 20.84
C LEU A 130 -1.86 3.97 19.43
N VAL A 131 -1.86 5.06 18.67
CA VAL A 131 -2.27 5.06 17.25
C VAL A 131 -1.36 4.15 16.42
N LEU A 132 -0.04 4.22 16.63
CA LEU A 132 0.92 3.35 15.95
C LEU A 132 0.68 1.86 16.26
N HIS A 133 0.32 1.48 17.49
CA HIS A 133 -0.05 0.10 17.79
C HIS A 133 -1.27 -0.38 17.00
N VAL A 134 -2.26 0.49 16.82
CA VAL A 134 -3.44 0.20 16.00
C VAL A 134 -3.04 0.02 14.53
N ASP A 135 -2.20 0.91 14.00
CA ASP A 135 -1.68 0.81 12.64
C ASP A 135 -0.88 -0.47 12.38
N VAL A 136 -0.06 -0.92 13.35
CA VAL A 136 0.73 -2.17 13.24
C VAL A 136 -0.16 -3.40 13.12
N ILE A 137 -1.37 -3.39 13.72
CA ILE A 137 -2.35 -4.46 13.51
C ILE A 137 -2.89 -4.40 12.08
N PHE A 138 -3.26 -3.20 11.62
CA PHE A 138 -3.88 -3.01 10.30
C PHE A 138 -2.93 -3.14 9.11
N ILE A 139 -1.63 -2.90 9.28
CA ILE A 139 -0.67 -2.94 8.17
C ILE A 139 -0.43 -4.35 7.65
N LEU A 140 -0.51 -5.37 8.52
CA LEU A 140 -0.21 -6.76 8.19
C LEU A 140 -1.40 -7.49 7.56
N LEU A 141 -2.61 -7.27 8.09
CA LEU A 141 -3.86 -7.87 7.63
C LEU A 141 -4.07 -7.85 6.09
N PRO A 142 -3.87 -6.73 5.37
CA PRO A 142 -4.08 -6.69 3.91
C PRO A 142 -3.06 -7.48 3.11
N VAL A 143 -1.89 -7.80 3.68
CA VAL A 143 -0.80 -8.51 3.00
C VAL A 143 -0.94 -10.03 3.15
N CYS A 144 -1.72 -10.50 4.14
CA CYS A 144 -2.05 -11.91 4.34
C CYS A 144 -3.00 -12.43 3.25
N ARG A 145 -2.46 -12.77 2.08
CA ARG A 145 -3.23 -13.13 0.87
C ARG A 145 -4.25 -14.26 1.07
N ILE A 146 -3.91 -15.28 1.85
CA ILE A 146 -4.82 -16.41 2.14
C ILE A 146 -6.01 -15.93 3.00
N PHE A 147 -5.73 -15.16 4.06
CA PHE A 147 -6.75 -14.58 4.93
C PHE A 147 -7.70 -13.66 4.17
N VAL A 148 -7.15 -12.74 3.36
CA VAL A 148 -7.95 -11.84 2.51
C VAL A 148 -8.78 -12.61 1.49
N SER A 149 -8.25 -13.69 0.92
CA SER A 149 -8.97 -14.55 -0.03
C SER A 149 -10.17 -15.26 0.63
N ILE A 150 -10.02 -15.70 1.88
CA ILE A 150 -11.12 -16.30 2.66
C ILE A 150 -12.20 -15.25 2.94
N LEU A 151 -11.82 -14.07 3.43
CA LEU A 151 -12.73 -12.96 3.73
C LEU A 151 -13.55 -12.51 2.51
N ARG A 152 -12.93 -12.50 1.33
CA ARG A 152 -13.60 -12.15 0.07
C ARG A 152 -14.79 -13.07 -0.26
N ARG A 153 -14.79 -14.31 0.22
CA ARG A 153 -15.89 -15.27 -0.01
C ARG A 153 -17.05 -15.11 0.97
N THR A 154 -16.91 -14.25 1.97
CA THR A 154 -17.94 -13.97 2.97
C THR A 154 -18.82 -12.80 2.54
N PRO A 155 -20.04 -12.65 3.09
CA PRO A 155 -20.91 -11.49 2.82
C PRO A 155 -20.28 -10.14 3.24
N LEU A 156 -19.18 -10.16 3.98
CA LEU A 156 -18.43 -8.94 4.32
C LEU A 156 -17.83 -8.26 3.09
N ASN A 157 -17.65 -8.98 1.97
CA ASN A 157 -17.10 -8.40 0.75
C ASN A 157 -18.00 -7.34 0.10
N ASP A 158 -19.30 -7.35 0.42
CA ASP A 158 -20.26 -6.37 -0.08
C ASP A 158 -20.10 -5.00 0.61
N ILE A 159 -19.53 -5.00 1.83
CA ILE A 159 -19.33 -3.80 2.64
C ILE A 159 -17.85 -3.37 2.62
N ILE A 160 -16.94 -4.33 2.76
CA ILE A 160 -15.49 -4.09 2.85
C ILE A 160 -14.84 -4.46 1.51
N PRO A 161 -14.17 -3.49 0.83
CA PRO A 161 -13.55 -3.74 -0.46
C PRO A 161 -12.21 -4.50 -0.30
N PHE A 162 -12.26 -5.81 -0.03
CA PHE A 162 -11.06 -6.65 0.15
C PHE A 162 -10.15 -6.70 -1.10
N ASP A 163 -10.66 -6.35 -2.28
CA ASP A 163 -9.88 -6.19 -3.51
C ASP A 163 -8.91 -4.99 -3.48
N LYS A 164 -9.19 -3.99 -2.65
CA LYS A 164 -8.34 -2.79 -2.49
C LYS A 164 -7.42 -2.90 -1.27
N ASN A 165 -7.11 -4.12 -0.83
CA ASN A 165 -6.23 -4.40 0.32
C ASN A 165 -4.86 -3.69 0.22
N ILE A 166 -4.22 -3.66 -0.95
CA ILE A 166 -2.93 -2.98 -1.13
C ILE A 166 -3.07 -1.46 -1.01
N THR A 167 -4.18 -0.88 -1.46
CA THR A 167 -4.46 0.55 -1.27
C THR A 167 -4.62 0.86 0.22
N PHE A 168 -5.30 -0.01 0.97
CA PHE A 168 -5.42 0.11 2.41
C PHE A 168 -4.08 -0.06 3.15
N HIS A 169 -3.23 -1.01 2.72
CA HIS A 169 -1.86 -1.16 3.23
C HIS A 169 -1.05 0.13 3.02
N LYS A 170 -1.10 0.73 1.82
CA LYS A 170 -0.43 2.01 1.54
C LYS A 170 -0.96 3.16 2.40
N ALA A 171 -2.27 3.24 2.61
CA ALA A 171 -2.86 4.27 3.47
C ALA A 171 -2.43 4.11 4.94
N THR A 172 -2.42 2.87 5.44
CA THR A 172 -1.93 2.54 6.79
C THR A 172 -0.45 2.85 6.92
N ALA A 173 0.37 2.56 5.90
CA ALA A 173 1.79 2.91 5.90
C ALA A 173 2.02 4.43 6.03
N TRP A 174 1.21 5.24 5.35
CA TRP A 174 1.28 6.70 5.50
C TRP A 174 0.82 7.17 6.89
N SER A 175 -0.18 6.51 7.49
CA SER A 175 -0.57 6.75 8.89
C SER A 175 0.59 6.48 9.84
N ILE A 176 1.31 5.35 9.66
CA ILE A 176 2.49 5.01 10.44
C ILE A 176 3.57 6.08 10.32
N VAL A 177 3.84 6.59 9.12
CA VAL A 177 4.84 7.64 8.91
C VAL A 177 4.47 8.93 9.66
N VAL A 178 3.21 9.37 9.54
CA VAL A 178 2.73 10.58 10.23
C VAL A 178 2.73 10.38 11.75
N GLY A 179 2.22 9.25 12.23
CA GLY A 179 2.21 8.90 13.66
C GLY A 179 3.62 8.81 14.23
N SER A 180 4.57 8.25 13.48
CA SER A 180 5.98 8.17 13.86
C SER A 180 6.62 9.55 13.95
N ALA A 181 6.36 10.43 12.97
CA ALA A 181 6.86 11.81 13.02
C ALA A 181 6.35 12.57 14.26
N VAL A 182 5.04 12.49 14.55
CA VAL A 182 4.46 13.11 15.77
C VAL A 182 5.07 12.51 17.03
N HIS A 183 5.22 11.19 17.09
CA HIS A 183 5.81 10.48 18.23
C HIS A 183 7.27 10.89 18.47
N ILE A 184 8.10 10.93 17.43
CA ILE A 184 9.50 11.35 17.50
C ILE A 184 9.61 12.79 17.98
N ILE A 185 8.86 13.72 17.37
CA ILE A 185 8.89 15.14 17.76
C ILE A 185 8.50 15.30 19.23
N ALA A 186 7.44 14.64 19.68
CA ALA A 186 7.02 14.69 21.08
C ALA A 186 8.11 14.13 22.02
N HIS A 187 8.79 13.05 21.64
CA HIS A 187 9.93 12.51 22.39
C HIS A 187 11.14 13.46 22.42
N MET A 188 11.43 14.20 21.35
CA MET A 188 12.50 15.20 21.35
C MET A 188 12.25 16.29 22.38
N PHE A 189 11.01 16.78 22.47
CA PHE A 189 10.62 17.73 23.52
C PHE A 189 10.68 17.12 24.92
N ASN A 190 10.30 15.84 25.07
CA ASN A 190 10.39 15.15 26.36
C ASN A 190 11.85 15.00 26.81
N PHE A 191 12.77 14.62 25.92
CA PHE A 191 14.20 14.54 26.24
C PHE A 191 14.79 15.92 26.57
N TYR A 192 14.39 16.97 25.85
CA TYR A 192 14.78 18.33 26.16
C TYR A 192 14.34 18.73 27.59
N LYS A 193 13.07 18.49 27.93
CA LYS A 193 12.54 18.79 29.28
C LYS A 193 13.22 17.96 30.37
N LEU A 194 13.51 16.68 30.10
CA LEU A 194 14.21 15.81 31.02
C LEU A 194 15.58 16.38 31.41
N VAL A 195 16.34 16.84 30.42
CA VAL A 195 17.66 17.42 30.62
C VAL A 195 17.58 18.75 31.35
N MET A 196 16.56 19.56 31.07
CA MET A 196 16.37 20.85 31.74
C MET A 196 16.03 20.73 33.23
N VAL A 197 15.41 19.63 33.64
CA VAL A 197 15.07 19.33 35.05
C VAL A 197 16.20 18.54 35.75
N ASN A 198 17.19 18.04 35.01
CA ASN A 198 18.28 17.25 35.59
C ASN A 198 19.20 18.13 36.48
N PRO A 199 19.33 17.81 37.79
CA PRO A 199 20.12 18.60 38.73
C PRO A 199 21.65 18.49 38.52
N ASP A 200 22.11 17.44 37.84
CA ASP A 200 23.53 17.15 37.62
C ASP A 200 24.11 17.92 36.43
N ALA A 201 23.25 18.37 35.50
CA ALA A 201 23.64 19.10 34.30
C ALA A 201 23.54 20.63 34.48
N LYS A 202 24.49 21.20 35.23
CA LYS A 202 24.52 22.63 35.57
C LYS A 202 25.06 23.52 34.44
N THR A 203 25.92 22.98 33.58
CA THR A 203 26.49 23.70 32.42
C THR A 203 25.82 23.31 31.11
N THR A 204 25.86 24.20 30.11
CA THR A 204 25.31 23.91 28.77
C THR A 204 25.94 22.67 28.13
N GLY A 205 27.26 22.49 28.29
CA GLY A 205 27.97 21.32 27.75
C GLY A 205 27.46 20.00 28.34
N GLN A 206 27.27 19.95 29.66
CA GLN A 206 26.70 18.77 30.34
C GLN A 206 25.27 18.49 29.87
N ARG A 207 24.45 19.52 29.65
CA ARG A 207 23.08 19.35 29.12
C ARG A 207 23.08 18.74 27.72
N VAL A 208 23.99 19.17 26.84
CA VAL A 208 24.13 18.58 25.50
C VAL A 208 24.53 17.11 25.61
N VAL A 209 25.50 16.77 26.45
CA VAL A 209 25.91 15.38 26.67
C VAL A 209 24.74 14.54 27.23
N SER A 210 24.01 15.04 28.21
CA SER A 210 22.83 14.36 28.77
C SER A 210 21.72 14.19 27.73
N PHE A 211 21.51 15.16 26.84
CA PHE A 211 20.52 15.06 25.76
C PHE A 211 20.92 13.98 24.75
N LEU A 212 22.18 13.96 24.32
CA LEU A 212 22.70 12.92 23.44
C LEU A 212 22.62 11.54 24.10
N ALA A 213 22.93 11.47 25.40
CA ALA A 213 22.80 10.22 26.14
C ALA A 213 21.35 9.74 26.28
N ALA A 214 20.41 10.66 26.53
CA ALA A 214 18.99 10.34 26.52
C ALA A 214 18.53 9.78 25.16
N ASN A 215 19.04 10.34 24.05
CA ASN A 215 18.67 9.93 22.70
C ASN A 215 19.30 8.62 22.24
N PHE A 216 20.59 8.40 22.51
CA PHE A 216 21.35 7.31 21.89
C PHE A 216 21.79 6.21 22.86
N PHE A 217 21.84 6.49 24.17
CA PHE A 217 22.32 5.53 25.17
C PHE A 217 21.21 5.00 26.09
N THR A 218 19.98 5.51 25.98
CA THR A 218 18.81 4.89 26.64
C THR A 218 18.18 3.84 25.74
N GLY A 219 17.65 2.77 26.34
CA GLY A 219 16.97 1.70 25.59
C GLY A 219 15.88 2.24 24.65
N PRO A 220 14.91 3.05 25.13
CA PRO A 220 13.88 3.62 24.27
C PRO A 220 14.40 4.58 23.20
N GLY A 221 15.44 5.38 23.50
CA GLY A 221 16.03 6.31 22.53
C GLY A 221 16.76 5.58 21.40
N ALA A 222 17.67 4.66 21.75
CA ALA A 222 18.47 3.90 20.80
C ALA A 222 17.59 3.05 19.87
N THR A 223 16.64 2.31 20.43
CA THR A 223 15.71 1.49 19.66
C THR A 223 14.82 2.35 18.76
N GLY A 224 14.40 3.53 19.22
CA GLY A 224 13.65 4.52 18.45
C GLY A 224 14.39 4.99 17.18
N TRP A 225 15.68 5.26 17.27
CA TRP A 225 16.48 5.65 16.09
C TRP A 225 16.67 4.50 15.09
N VAL A 226 16.91 3.29 15.59
CA VAL A 226 17.04 2.09 14.73
C VAL A 226 15.76 1.82 13.96
N ILE A 227 14.60 1.81 14.63
CA ILE A 227 13.31 1.57 13.95
C ILE A 227 12.94 2.73 13.01
N THR A 228 13.29 3.98 13.35
CA THR A 228 13.06 5.13 12.47
C THR A 228 13.88 5.03 11.19
N ALA A 229 15.16 4.63 11.30
CA ALA A 229 16.01 4.41 10.14
C ALA A 229 15.46 3.28 9.24
N ALA A 230 15.05 2.16 9.85
CA ALA A 230 14.43 1.06 9.12
C ALA A 230 13.13 1.50 8.40
N LEU A 231 12.25 2.23 9.08
CA LEU A 231 11.04 2.79 8.49
C LEU A 231 11.35 3.73 7.32
N GLY A 232 12.34 4.61 7.50
CA GLY A 232 12.79 5.53 6.45
C GLY A 232 13.29 4.80 5.21
N ILE A 233 14.10 3.75 5.38
CA ILE A 233 14.62 2.91 4.30
C ILE A 233 13.47 2.20 3.55
N MET A 234 12.58 1.53 4.29
CA MET A 234 11.42 0.83 3.72
C MET A 234 10.54 1.79 2.90
N VAL A 235 10.19 2.95 3.47
CA VAL A 235 9.34 3.95 2.78
C VAL A 235 10.04 4.51 1.55
N TRP A 236 11.34 4.80 1.64
CA TRP A 236 12.13 5.36 0.56
C TRP A 236 12.15 4.47 -0.68
N PHE A 237 12.32 3.16 -0.51
CA PHE A 237 12.33 2.19 -1.61
C PHE A 237 10.91 1.76 -2.05
N ALA A 238 9.92 1.82 -1.15
CA ALA A 238 8.52 1.57 -1.49
C ALA A 238 7.85 2.70 -2.33
N MET A 239 8.45 3.88 -2.42
CA MET A 239 7.92 4.97 -3.25
C MET A 239 7.81 4.56 -4.72
N GLU A 240 6.68 4.90 -5.35
CA GLU A 240 6.31 4.42 -6.70
C GLU A 240 7.40 4.64 -7.75
N LYS A 241 8.04 5.82 -7.73
CA LYS A 241 9.15 6.16 -8.65
C LYS A 241 10.32 5.20 -8.51
N ARG A 242 10.72 4.85 -7.28
CA ARG A 242 11.87 3.98 -7.02
C ARG A 242 11.53 2.52 -7.18
N ARG A 243 10.38 2.09 -6.66
CA ARG A 243 9.88 0.73 -6.79
C ARG A 243 9.75 0.29 -8.25
N ARG A 244 9.37 1.20 -9.16
CA ARG A 244 9.31 0.94 -10.61
C ARG A 244 10.69 0.88 -11.27
N ALA A 245 11.67 1.63 -10.77
CA ALA A 245 13.02 1.67 -11.33
C ALA A 245 13.92 0.53 -10.80
N HIS A 246 13.78 0.18 -9.53
CA HIS A 246 14.61 -0.80 -8.81
C HIS A 246 13.73 -1.67 -7.92
N PHE A 247 13.05 -2.64 -8.54
CA PHE A 247 12.09 -3.51 -7.83
C PHE A 247 12.76 -4.42 -6.79
N GLU A 248 13.97 -4.92 -7.08
CA GLU A 248 14.76 -5.74 -6.14
C GLU A 248 15.05 -4.99 -4.84
N TRP A 249 15.37 -3.69 -4.93
CA TRP A 249 15.70 -2.88 -3.76
C TRP A 249 14.49 -2.66 -2.86
N PHE A 250 13.30 -2.60 -3.44
CA PHE A 250 12.04 -2.58 -2.68
C PHE A 250 11.79 -3.90 -1.93
N TRP A 251 12.24 -5.04 -2.46
CA TRP A 251 12.07 -6.34 -1.79
C TRP A 251 13.08 -6.60 -0.68
N TYR A 252 14.31 -6.11 -0.82
CA TYR A 252 15.37 -6.31 0.17
C TYR A 252 15.38 -5.26 1.29
N SER A 253 14.76 -4.10 1.07
CA SER A 253 14.63 -3.02 2.06
C SER A 253 13.62 -3.35 3.15
#